data_AF-A0A445DCD6-F1
#
_entry.id   AF-A0A445DCD6-F1
#
_cell.length_a   1.000
_cell.length_b   1.000
_cell.length_c   1.000
_cell.angle_alpha   90.00
_cell.angle_beta   90.00
_cell.angle_gamma   90.00
#
_symmetry.space_group_name_H-M   'P 1'
#
loop_
_entity.id
_entity.type
_entity.pdbx_description
1 polymer ?
#
loop_
_entity_poly.entity_id
_entity_poly.type
_entity_poly.pdbx_seq_one_letter_code
_entity_poly.pdbx_strand_id
1 'polypeptide(L)'
;MTDWAGRFNKKYGYNTAIAVAGLLFVTKCKEAQTQLAAGNHFSPWLMAAIENNREGISKMRVTHYDRRASVFVIEELEPFKGSSQGSFHVRLTAKMCDCSLFQYLHFPFRHALAACAAAICSDVHAESCVQTI
;
A
#
# COMPACT_ATOMS: atom_id res chain seq x y z
N MET A 1 22.71 -13.70 -2.80
CA MET A 1 22.19 -12.43 -2.25
C MET A 1 22.46 -12.29 -0.75
N THR A 2 23.52 -12.90 -0.20
CA THR A 2 23.73 -12.95 1.26
C THR A 2 25.23 -13.00 1.60
N ASP A 3 25.86 -11.83 1.65
CA ASP A 3 27.08 -11.58 2.44
C ASP A 3 27.15 -10.11 2.87
N TRP A 4 25.98 -9.50 3.13
CA TRP A 4 25.94 -8.09 3.52
C TRP A 4 26.59 -7.90 4.90
N ALA A 5 26.37 -8.85 5.81
CA ALA A 5 26.99 -8.86 7.13
C ALA A 5 28.52 -8.97 7.06
N GLY A 6 29.08 -9.86 6.23
CA GLY A 6 30.54 -10.00 6.08
C GLY A 6 31.19 -8.76 5.46
N ARG A 7 30.56 -8.18 4.43
CA ARG A 7 31.03 -6.92 3.82
C ARG A 7 30.95 -5.73 4.76
N PHE A 8 29.87 -5.62 5.54
CA PHE A 8 29.70 -4.55 6.51
C PHE A 8 30.74 -4.67 7.65
N ASN A 9 30.93 -5.89 8.16
CA ASN A 9 31.87 -6.15 9.24
C ASN A 9 33.33 -5.93 8.78
N LYS A 10 33.68 -6.32 7.54
CA LYS A 10 35.01 -6.05 6.95
C LYS A 10 35.29 -4.55 6.75
N LYS A 11 34.26 -3.76 6.42
CA LYS A 11 34.42 -2.32 6.12
C LYS A 11 34.43 -1.45 7.37
N TYR A 12 33.65 -1.80 8.39
CA TYR A 12 33.47 -0.95 9.57
C TYR A 12 34.06 -1.56 10.85
N GLY A 13 34.30 -2.87 10.89
CA GLY A 13 34.68 -3.58 12.13
C GLY A 13 33.47 -3.83 13.03
N TYR A 14 33.52 -4.91 13.82
CA TYR A 14 32.39 -5.42 14.59
C TYR A 14 31.85 -4.40 15.62
N ASN A 15 32.76 -3.73 16.34
CA ASN A 15 32.40 -2.73 17.35
C ASN A 15 31.73 -1.50 16.72
N THR A 16 32.21 -1.05 15.56
CA THR A 16 31.59 0.06 14.82
C THR A 16 30.24 -0.35 14.24
N ALA A 17 30.09 -1.59 13.79
CA ALA A 17 28.81 -2.11 13.30
C ALA A 17 27.75 -2.16 14.41
N ILE A 18 28.13 -2.58 15.62
CA ILE A 18 27.24 -2.55 16.80
C ILE A 18 26.86 -1.10 17.14
N ALA A 19 27.82 -0.18 17.16
CA ALA A 19 27.55 1.23 17.46
C ALA A 19 26.59 1.87 16.44
N VAL A 20 26.79 1.62 15.15
CA VAL A 20 25.90 2.10 14.08
C VAL A 20 24.50 1.48 14.19
N ALA A 21 24.41 0.18 14.48
CA ALA A 21 23.13 -0.49 14.70
C ALA A 21 22.37 0.09 15.91
N GLY A 22 23.07 0.36 17.01
CA GLY A 22 22.51 0.98 18.21
C GLY A 22 21.99 2.40 17.94
N LEU A 23 22.76 3.23 17.24
CA LEU A 23 22.35 4.58 16.84
C LEU A 23 21.11 4.55 15.92
N LEU A 24 21.09 3.62 14.95
CA LEU A 24 19.94 3.45 14.06
C LEU A 24 18.70 3.03 14.83
N PHE A 25 18.83 2.08 15.76
CA PHE A 25 17.73 1.63 16.62
C PHE A 25 17.14 2.78 17.43
N VAL A 26 17.98 3.56 18.13
CA VAL A 26 17.53 4.71 18.91
C VAL A 26 16.81 5.74 18.04
N THR A 27 17.33 6.01 16.84
CA THR A 27 16.71 6.95 15.90
C THR A 27 15.35 6.45 15.43
N LYS A 28 15.25 5.18 15.02
CA LYS A 28 14.00 4.59 14.54
C LYS A 28 12.96 4.45 15.64
N CYS A 29 13.37 4.15 16.88
CA CYS A 29 12.48 4.17 18.04
C CYS A 29 11.91 5.56 18.30
N LYS A 30 12.73 6.61 18.25
CA LYS A 30 12.25 8.00 18.41
C LYS A 30 11.27 8.39 17.30
N GLU A 31 11.60 8.07 16.04
CA GLU A 31 10.68 8.30 14.92
C GLU A 31 9.34 7.58 15.09
N ALA A 32 9.36 6.31 15.53
CA ALA A 32 8.16 5.53 15.79
C ALA A 32 7.35 6.11 16.96
N GLN A 33 8.00 6.54 18.04
CA GLN A 33 7.33 7.20 19.17
C GLN A 33 6.65 8.50 18.76
N THR A 34 7.33 9.34 17.95
CA THR A 34 6.73 10.57 17.41
C THR A 34 5.53 10.27 16.53
N GLN A 35 5.57 9.21 15.72
CA GLN A 35 4.44 8.78 14.90
C GLN A 35 3.25 8.33 15.76
N LEU A 36 3.50 7.48 16.76
CA LEU A 36 2.46 7.02 17.69
C LEU A 36 1.85 8.18 18.48
N ALA A 37 2.67 9.13 18.93
CA ALA A 37 2.20 10.33 19.62
C ALA A 37 1.33 11.24 18.72
N ALA A 38 1.61 11.25 17.41
CA ALA A 38 0.77 11.92 16.41
C ALA A 38 -0.47 11.10 15.99
N GLY A 39 -0.70 9.93 16.59
CA GLY A 39 -1.82 9.03 16.26
C GLY A 39 -1.62 8.18 15.01
N ASN A 40 -0.42 8.21 14.41
CA ASN A 40 -0.10 7.43 13.22
C ASN A 40 0.36 6.02 13.60
N HIS A 41 -0.32 5.03 13.06
CA HIS A 41 -0.03 3.61 13.29
C HIS A 41 0.98 3.05 12.27
N PHE A 42 1.25 3.80 11.21
CA PHE A 42 2.08 3.39 10.07
C PHE A 42 3.17 4.40 9.76
N SER A 43 4.17 3.95 9.01
CA SER A 43 5.29 4.79 8.59
C SER A 43 4.82 6.00 7.77
N PRO A 44 5.53 7.15 7.83
CA PRO A 44 5.14 8.35 7.10
C PRO A 44 5.10 8.13 5.59
N TRP A 45 5.99 7.27 5.08
CA TRP A 45 6.00 6.87 3.68
C TRP A 45 4.71 6.14 3.28
N LEU A 46 4.27 5.16 4.08
CA LEU A 46 3.05 4.40 3.78
C LEU A 46 1.82 5.31 3.86
N MET A 47 1.76 6.18 4.87
CA MET A 47 0.68 7.16 5.01
C MET A 47 0.61 8.08 3.79
N ALA A 48 1.74 8.62 3.34
CA ALA A 48 1.80 9.46 2.14
C ALA A 48 1.43 8.68 0.87
N ALA A 49 1.81 7.41 0.75
CA ALA A 49 1.46 6.55 -0.37
C ALA A 49 -0.05 6.27 -0.43
N ILE A 50 -0.69 6.02 0.72
CA ILE A 50 -2.14 5.84 0.81
C ILE A 50 -2.88 7.12 0.41
N GLU A 51 -2.42 8.28 0.89
CA GLU A 51 -3.06 9.56 0.56
C GLU A 51 -2.93 9.88 -0.93
N ASN A 52 -1.75 9.66 -1.52
CA ASN A 52 -1.55 9.81 -2.97
C ASN A 52 -2.46 8.88 -3.78
N ASN A 53 -2.58 7.62 -3.35
CA ASN A 53 -3.51 6.69 -3.98
C ASN A 53 -4.97 7.16 -3.87
N ARG A 54 -5.34 7.81 -2.76
CA ARG A 54 -6.67 8.35 -2.50
C ARG A 54 -7.01 9.53 -3.41
N GLU A 55 -6.09 10.45 -3.65
CA GLU A 55 -6.25 11.52 -4.64
C GLU A 55 -6.50 10.97 -6.05
N GLY A 56 -5.90 9.81 -6.38
CA GLY A 56 -6.11 9.14 -7.66
C GLY A 56 -7.51 8.56 -7.86
N ILE A 57 -8.30 8.35 -6.81
CA ILE A 57 -9.63 7.72 -6.89
C ILE A 57 -10.60 8.58 -7.71
N SER A 58 -10.53 9.91 -7.61
CA SER A 58 -11.42 10.81 -8.36
C SER A 58 -11.23 10.72 -9.89
N LYS A 59 -10.11 10.13 -10.33
CA LYS A 59 -9.76 9.90 -11.74
C LYS A 59 -10.13 8.48 -12.19
N MET A 60 -10.93 7.77 -11.41
CA MET A 60 -11.37 6.42 -11.70
C MET A 60 -12.89 6.35 -11.77
N ARG A 61 -13.38 5.43 -12.60
CA ARG A 61 -14.80 5.11 -12.68
C ARG A 61 -14.97 3.60 -12.57
N VAL A 62 -15.83 3.17 -11.64
CA VAL A 62 -16.29 1.79 -11.61
C VAL A 62 -17.35 1.64 -12.70
N THR A 63 -17.06 0.83 -13.73
CA THR A 63 -17.94 0.64 -14.88
C THR A 63 -18.81 -0.61 -14.74
N HIS A 64 -18.33 -1.61 -14.02
CA HIS A 64 -19.04 -2.86 -13.80
C HIS A 64 -18.72 -3.47 -12.44
N TYR A 65 -19.69 -4.18 -11.86
CA TYR A 65 -19.52 -4.98 -10.66
C TYR A 65 -20.23 -6.32 -10.84
N ASP A 66 -19.45 -7.41 -10.87
CA ASP A 66 -19.96 -8.77 -10.78
C ASP A 66 -20.04 -9.17 -9.32
N ARG A 67 -21.26 -9.16 -8.78
CA ARG A 67 -21.56 -9.54 -7.40
C ARG A 67 -21.26 -11.00 -7.10
N ARG A 68 -21.41 -11.93 -8.07
CA ARG A 68 -21.18 -13.36 -7.83
C ARG A 68 -19.69 -13.67 -7.76
N ALA A 69 -18.89 -13.03 -8.62
CA ALA A 69 -17.45 -13.21 -8.64
C ALA A 69 -16.71 -12.29 -7.64
N SER A 70 -17.42 -11.33 -7.03
CA SER A 70 -16.84 -10.23 -6.24
C SER A 70 -15.75 -9.47 -7.00
N VAL A 71 -16.01 -9.19 -8.28
CA VAL A 71 -15.08 -8.51 -9.19
C VAL A 71 -15.61 -7.15 -9.59
N PHE A 72 -14.80 -6.11 -9.43
CA PHE A 72 -15.05 -4.76 -9.90
C PHE A 72 -14.22 -4.50 -11.15
N VAL A 73 -14.81 -3.82 -12.14
CA VAL A 73 -14.09 -3.29 -13.29
C VAL A 73 -13.95 -1.80 -13.12
N ILE A 74 -12.71 -1.34 -13.13
CA ILE A 74 -12.35 0.06 -12.89
C ILE A 74 -11.65 0.60 -14.12
N GLU A 75 -12.18 1.68 -14.66
CA GLU A 75 -11.60 2.43 -15.76
C GLU A 75 -10.81 3.62 -15.22
N GLU A 76 -9.56 3.76 -15.67
CA GLU A 76 -8.77 4.98 -15.45
C GLU A 76 -9.19 6.05 -16.46
N LEU A 77 -9.65 7.20 -15.98
CA LEU A 77 -10.08 8.32 -16.84
C LEU A 77 -8.90 9.14 -17.35
N GLU A 78 -7.78 9.12 -16.62
CA GLU A 78 -6.52 9.76 -17.00
C GLU A 78 -5.36 8.78 -16.77
N PRO A 79 -4.32 8.77 -17.62
CA PRO A 79 -3.12 7.99 -17.38
C PRO A 79 -2.44 8.47 -16.09
N PHE A 80 -2.20 7.57 -15.14
CA PHE A 80 -1.46 7.89 -13.94
C PHE A 80 0.00 7.51 -14.12
N LYS A 81 0.93 8.48 -14.01
CA LYS A 81 2.40 8.32 -13.97
C LYS A 81 2.90 6.93 -14.42
N GLY A 82 2.93 6.71 -15.73
CA GLY A 82 3.47 5.49 -16.33
C GLY A 82 2.49 4.33 -16.54
N SER A 83 1.22 4.45 -16.14
CA SER A 83 0.16 3.55 -16.61
C SER A 83 -0.43 4.03 -17.94
N SER A 84 -0.69 3.08 -18.84
CA SER A 84 -1.60 3.31 -19.96
C SER A 84 -3.01 3.43 -19.43
N GLN A 85 -3.81 4.34 -20.01
CA GLN A 85 -5.25 4.36 -19.80
C GLN A 85 -5.82 2.95 -20.04
N GLY A 86 -6.60 2.44 -19.10
CA GLY A 86 -7.00 1.03 -19.14
C GLY A 86 -8.13 0.69 -18.17
N SER A 87 -8.70 -0.50 -18.39
CA SER A 87 -9.65 -1.12 -17.47
C SER A 87 -8.94 -2.20 -16.66
N PHE A 88 -9.23 -2.25 -15.37
CA PHE A 88 -8.60 -3.15 -14.42
C PHE A 88 -9.66 -3.91 -13.64
N HIS A 89 -9.49 -5.22 -13.54
CA HIS A 89 -10.29 -6.05 -12.66
C HIS A 89 -9.70 -6.02 -11.25
N VAL A 90 -10.56 -5.83 -10.27
CA VAL A 90 -10.22 -5.83 -8.85
C VAL A 90 -11.09 -6.85 -8.14
N ARG A 91 -10.45 -7.79 -7.44
CA ARG A 91 -11.11 -8.74 -6.54
C ARG A 91 -10.65 -8.45 -5.12
N LEU A 92 -11.48 -7.74 -4.34
CA LEU A 92 -11.15 -7.33 -2.97
C LEU A 92 -10.88 -8.53 -2.06
N THR A 93 -11.74 -9.55 -2.12
CA THR A 93 -11.64 -10.77 -1.28
C THR A 93 -10.36 -11.57 -1.51
N ALA A 94 -9.81 -11.53 -2.72
CA ALA A 94 -8.56 -12.21 -3.06
C ALA A 94 -7.34 -11.28 -3.01
N LYS A 95 -7.52 -10.01 -2.63
CA LYS A 95 -6.49 -8.97 -2.65
C LYS A 95 -5.78 -8.89 -4.01
N MET A 96 -6.54 -8.98 -5.10
CA MET A 96 -6.01 -9.00 -6.46
C MET A 96 -6.45 -7.81 -7.30
N CYS A 97 -5.51 -7.30 -8.08
CA CYS A 97 -5.76 -6.36 -9.17
C CYS A 97 -4.92 -6.73 -10.39
N ASP A 98 -5.45 -6.53 -11.59
CA ASP A 98 -4.72 -6.73 -12.86
C ASP A 98 -3.45 -5.87 -12.96
N CYS A 99 -3.39 -4.75 -12.25
CA CYS A 99 -2.19 -3.92 -12.22
C CYS A 99 -1.01 -4.55 -11.46
N SER A 100 -1.19 -5.71 -10.80
CA SER A 100 -0.20 -6.46 -9.99
C SER A 100 0.35 -5.72 -8.75
N LEU A 101 0.14 -4.41 -8.64
CA LEU A 101 0.68 -3.58 -7.57
C LEU A 101 0.01 -3.88 -6.21
N PHE A 102 -1.26 -4.25 -6.21
CA PHE A 102 -1.95 -4.62 -4.98
C PHE A 102 -1.33 -5.87 -4.34
N GLN A 103 -0.91 -6.83 -5.16
CA GLN A 103 -0.26 -8.06 -4.72
C GLN A 103 1.17 -7.80 -4.27
N TYR A 104 1.90 -6.90 -4.94
CA TYR A 104 3.30 -6.61 -4.62
C TYR A 104 3.48 -5.76 -3.36
N LEU A 105 2.64 -4.74 -3.18
CA LEU A 105 2.83 -3.75 -2.12
C LEU A 105 2.26 -4.18 -0.77
N HIS A 106 1.43 -5.22 -0.74
CA HIS A 106 0.73 -5.69 0.47
C HIS A 106 -0.14 -4.63 1.19
N PHE A 107 -0.44 -3.50 0.53
CA PHE A 107 -1.42 -2.51 0.98
C PHE A 107 -2.33 -2.11 -0.19
N PRO A 108 -3.55 -1.60 0.07
CA PRO A 108 -4.50 -1.23 -0.98
C PRO A 108 -3.93 -0.17 -1.93
N PHE A 109 -3.84 -0.52 -3.21
CA PHE A 109 -3.51 0.43 -4.27
C PHE A 109 -4.76 1.16 -4.76
N ARG A 110 -4.60 2.27 -5.48
CA ARG A 110 -5.72 3.14 -5.93
C ARG A 110 -6.92 2.41 -6.54
N HIS A 111 -6.71 1.36 -7.34
CA HIS A 111 -7.80 0.53 -7.87
C HIS A 111 -8.57 -0.21 -6.77
N ALA A 112 -7.87 -0.81 -5.82
CA ALA A 112 -8.51 -1.46 -4.66
C ALA A 112 -9.29 -0.45 -3.82
N LEU A 113 -8.75 0.76 -3.60
CA LEU A 113 -9.44 1.82 -2.87
C LEU A 113 -10.71 2.30 -3.60
N ALA A 114 -10.66 2.45 -4.92
CA ALA A 114 -11.83 2.82 -5.72
C ALA A 114 -12.93 1.74 -5.69
N ALA A 115 -12.56 0.45 -5.78
CA ALA A 115 -13.51 -0.65 -5.57
C ALA A 115 -14.12 -0.62 -4.16
N CYS A 116 -13.30 -0.38 -3.13
CA CYS A 116 -13.78 -0.27 -1.75
C CYS A 116 -14.79 0.87 -1.59
N ALA A 117 -14.49 2.06 -2.12
CA ALA A 117 -15.40 3.20 -2.06
C ALA A 117 -16.75 2.89 -2.72
N ALA A 118 -16.73 2.21 -3.88
CA ALA A 118 -17.95 1.79 -4.56
C ALA A 118 -18.75 0.72 -3.78
N ALA A 119 -18.07 -0.22 -3.13
CA ALA A 119 -18.70 -1.24 -2.30
C ALA A 119 -19.39 -0.67 -1.05
N ILE A 120 -18.80 0.37 -0.44
CA ILE A 120 -19.37 1.08 0.71
C ILE A 120 -20.62 1.86 0.28
N CYS A 121 -20.55 2.61 -0.82
CA CYS A 121 -21.69 3.39 -1.32
C CYS A 121 -22.86 2.55 -1.84
N SER A 122 -22.67 1.24 -2.07
CA SER A 122 -23.70 0.34 -2.58
C SER A 122 -24.38 -0.54 -1.52
N ASP A 123 -24.12 -0.31 -0.23
CA ASP A 123 -24.75 -0.99 0.93
C ASP A 123 -24.63 -2.53 0.98
N VAL A 124 -23.96 -3.20 0.03
CA VAL A 124 -23.97 -4.68 -0.03
C VAL A 124 -22.77 -5.36 0.65
N HIS A 125 -21.65 -4.65 0.93
CA HIS A 125 -20.41 -5.31 1.42
C HIS A 125 -19.52 -4.46 2.35
N ALA A 126 -20.09 -3.60 3.21
CA ALA A 126 -19.29 -2.84 4.18
C ALA A 126 -18.32 -3.73 5.00
N GLU A 127 -18.71 -4.96 5.34
CA GLU A 127 -17.87 -5.91 6.09
C GLU A 127 -16.66 -6.43 5.32
N SER A 128 -16.74 -6.58 3.99
CA SER A 128 -15.60 -7.02 3.17
C SER A 128 -14.55 -5.92 2.98
N CYS A 129 -14.96 -4.63 3.03
CA CYS A 129 -14.02 -3.51 2.98
C CYS A 129 -13.20 -3.37 4.26
N VAL A 130 -13.84 -3.56 5.42
CA VAL A 130 -13.17 -3.41 6.73
C VAL A 130 -12.13 -4.51 6.97
N GLN A 131 -12.32 -5.71 6.42
CA GLN A 131 -11.35 -6.81 6.55
C GLN A 131 -10.20 -6.77 5.54
N THR A 132 -10.26 -5.88 4.53
CA THR A 132 -9.31 -5.83 3.41
C THR A 132 -8.29 -4.69 3.52
N ILE A 133 -8.57 -3.67 4.36
CA ILE A 133 -7.63 -2.59 4.74
C ILE A 133 -6.85 -3.04 5.98
#